data_AF-A0A7C0Z1P2-F1
#
_entry.id   AF-A0A7C0Z1P2-F1
#
_cell.length_a   1.000
_cell.length_b   1.000
_cell.length_c   1.000
_cell.angle_alpha   90.00
_cell.angle_beta   90.00
_cell.angle_gamma   90.00
#
_symmetry.space_group_name_H-M   'P 1'
#
loop_
_entity.id
_entity.type
_entity.pdbx_description
1 polymer ?
#
loop_
_entity_poly.entity_id
_entity_poly.type
_entity_poly.pdbx_seq_one_letter_code
_entity_poly.pdbx_strand_id
1 'polypeptide(L)'
;VPGCGGQDYLCPGVPPSEKIRAVVDDILYILDNFADHPNFLKFGDRPVIFVYTRAIAQAYLQWQTIISEIRSVRSLYISGDANLTLADFIIPRGFDQIHFYNPTWQIAYLGFDTLDYCGFVERARARGFSVALTVIPGYDDSALVESRPHPIVIDRGDGALYQALWDISISCRPDWILITSFNEWHEGTEIEPSVEFGNQYIDLTKLNSGRFKLLSSVVPRLIRLERGKRAFVDR
;
A
#
# COMPACT_ATOMS: atom_id res chain seq x y z
N VAL A 1 -0.99 -29.05 -12.19
CA VAL A 1 0.43 -29.48 -12.21
C VAL A 1 1.02 -29.14 -10.86
N PRO A 2 1.62 -30.09 -10.13
CA PRO A 2 2.20 -29.80 -8.82
C PRO A 2 3.47 -28.96 -9.02
N GLY A 3 3.63 -27.86 -8.27
CA GLY A 3 4.95 -27.23 -8.13
C GLY A 3 5.11 -25.73 -8.37
N CYS A 4 4.08 -24.87 -8.26
CA CYS A 4 4.37 -23.44 -8.01
C CYS A 4 4.57 -23.25 -6.49
N GLY A 5 5.69 -23.80 -5.98
CA GLY A 5 6.28 -23.44 -4.69
C GLY A 5 7.10 -22.15 -4.85
N GLY A 6 7.27 -21.42 -3.75
CA GLY A 6 7.75 -20.04 -3.77
C GLY A 6 9.04 -19.76 -4.55
N GLN A 7 9.12 -18.53 -5.05
CA GLN A 7 10.27 -17.78 -5.60
C GLN A 7 10.46 -17.72 -7.13
N ASP A 8 9.78 -18.52 -7.95
CA ASP A 8 9.82 -18.35 -9.41
C ASP A 8 8.62 -17.53 -9.93
N TYR A 9 8.83 -16.22 -10.11
CA TYR A 9 7.81 -15.21 -10.47
C TYR A 9 7.28 -15.29 -11.91
N LEU A 10 7.73 -16.28 -12.66
CA LEU A 10 7.22 -16.62 -13.97
C LEU A 10 7.02 -18.13 -13.95
N CYS A 11 5.86 -18.66 -13.53
CA CYS A 11 5.59 -20.08 -13.79
C CYS A 11 5.69 -20.27 -15.32
N PRO A 12 6.74 -20.92 -15.84
CA PRO A 12 6.98 -21.01 -17.28
C PRO A 12 5.91 -21.94 -17.84
N GLY A 13 5.15 -21.49 -18.83
CA GLY A 13 4.18 -22.33 -19.54
C GLY A 13 2.70 -21.98 -19.40
N VAL A 14 2.32 -20.98 -18.58
CA VAL A 14 0.96 -20.42 -18.66
C VAL A 14 0.96 -19.26 -19.67
N PRO A 15 0.15 -19.31 -20.74
CA PRO A 15 0.03 -18.23 -21.71
C PRO A 15 -0.27 -16.89 -21.03
N PRO A 16 0.33 -15.76 -21.47
CA PRO A 16 0.06 -14.45 -20.90
C PRO A 16 -1.43 -14.08 -20.85
N SER A 17 -2.22 -14.49 -21.83
CA SER A 17 -3.67 -14.27 -21.88
C SER A 17 -4.45 -14.99 -20.78
N GLU A 18 -4.01 -16.19 -20.38
CA GLU A 18 -4.63 -16.94 -19.28
C GLU A 18 -4.30 -16.30 -17.93
N LYS A 19 -3.08 -15.75 -17.77
CA LYS A 19 -2.71 -14.98 -16.57
C LYS A 19 -3.53 -13.70 -16.42
N ILE A 20 -3.75 -12.96 -17.51
CA ILE A 20 -4.62 -11.77 -17.50
C ILE A 20 -6.02 -12.14 -17.03
N ARG A 21 -6.61 -13.17 -17.66
CA ARG A 21 -7.98 -13.61 -17.35
C ARG A 21 -8.09 -14.05 -15.90
N ALA A 22 -7.12 -14.82 -15.38
CA ALA A 22 -7.12 -15.24 -13.98
C ALA A 22 -7.15 -14.04 -13.02
N VAL A 23 -6.34 -13.00 -13.26
CA VAL A 23 -6.34 -11.80 -12.39
C VAL A 23 -7.67 -11.04 -12.49
N VAL A 24 -8.23 -10.92 -13.69
CA VAL A 24 -9.56 -10.30 -13.89
C VAL A 24 -10.63 -11.07 -13.14
N ASP A 25 -10.67 -12.40 -13.31
CA ASP A 25 -11.64 -13.29 -12.67
C ASP A 25 -11.50 -13.25 -11.14
N ASP A 26 -10.29 -13.27 -10.59
CA ASP A 26 -10.04 -13.21 -9.15
C ASP A 26 -10.52 -11.88 -8.54
N ILE A 27 -10.20 -10.75 -9.18
CA ILE A 27 -10.66 -9.44 -8.69
C ILE A 27 -12.18 -9.33 -8.83
N LEU A 28 -12.76 -9.73 -9.96
CA LEU A 28 -14.22 -9.71 -10.13
C LEU A 28 -14.91 -10.62 -9.13
N TYR A 29 -14.35 -11.80 -8.83
CA TYR A 29 -14.89 -12.67 -7.79
C TYR A 29 -14.94 -11.97 -6.44
N ILE A 30 -13.86 -11.27 -6.03
CA ILE A 30 -13.85 -10.49 -4.78
C ILE A 30 -14.93 -9.40 -4.81
N LEU A 31 -15.01 -8.66 -5.92
CA LEU A 31 -15.96 -7.57 -6.07
C LEU A 31 -17.41 -8.07 -6.06
N ASP A 32 -17.69 -9.19 -6.72
CA ASP A 32 -19.03 -9.73 -6.88
C ASP A 32 -19.58 -10.38 -5.62
N ASN A 33 -18.70 -10.98 -4.81
CA ASN A 33 -19.14 -11.70 -3.61
C ASN A 33 -19.08 -10.85 -2.33
N PHE A 34 -18.21 -9.84 -2.28
CA PHE A 34 -17.92 -9.16 -1.01
C PHE A 34 -18.03 -7.63 -1.05
N ALA A 35 -17.88 -6.98 -2.21
CA ALA A 35 -17.75 -5.52 -2.23
C ALA A 35 -19.03 -4.76 -1.88
N ASP A 36 -20.19 -5.40 -1.94
CA ASP A 36 -21.46 -4.79 -1.54
C ASP A 36 -21.70 -4.82 -0.02
N HIS A 37 -20.87 -5.56 0.73
CA HIS A 37 -20.95 -5.61 2.20
C HIS A 37 -20.62 -4.24 2.84
N PRO A 38 -21.34 -3.80 3.89
CA PRO A 38 -21.13 -2.47 4.52
C PRO A 38 -19.73 -2.29 5.13
N ASN A 39 -19.07 -3.38 5.50
CA ASN A 39 -17.70 -3.35 6.06
C ASN A 39 -16.59 -3.52 5.00
N PHE A 40 -16.94 -3.64 3.71
CA PHE A 40 -15.92 -3.65 2.67
C PHE A 40 -15.35 -2.24 2.51
N LEU A 41 -14.03 -2.11 2.45
CA LEU A 41 -13.39 -0.80 2.32
C LEU A 41 -13.77 -0.13 1.00
N LYS A 42 -14.32 1.09 1.09
CA LYS A 42 -14.74 1.89 -0.07
C LYS A 42 -14.12 3.30 -0.01
N PHE A 43 -13.76 3.83 -1.17
CA PHE A 43 -13.39 5.24 -1.36
C PHE A 43 -14.43 5.92 -2.25
N GLY A 44 -15.32 6.70 -1.62
CA GLY A 44 -16.61 7.02 -2.23
C GLY A 44 -17.42 5.74 -2.41
N ASP A 45 -18.01 5.55 -3.58
CA ASP A 45 -18.76 4.33 -3.91
C ASP A 45 -17.89 3.21 -4.49
N ARG A 46 -16.57 3.42 -4.60
CA ARG A 46 -15.65 2.47 -5.25
C ARG A 46 -15.02 1.52 -4.23
N PRO A 47 -15.21 0.19 -4.35
CA PRO A 47 -14.48 -0.80 -3.57
C PRO A 47 -12.97 -0.66 -3.76
N VAL A 48 -12.21 -0.82 -2.68
CA VAL A 48 -10.76 -0.61 -2.67
C VAL A 48 -10.02 -1.95 -2.69
N ILE A 49 -9.08 -2.11 -3.62
CA ILE A 49 -8.18 -3.27 -3.70
C ILE A 49 -6.72 -2.77 -3.67
N PHE A 50 -5.89 -3.38 -2.82
CA PHE A 50 -4.44 -3.19 -2.80
C PHE A 50 -3.78 -4.36 -3.51
N VAL A 51 -2.82 -4.08 -4.39
CA VAL A 51 -2.07 -5.09 -5.15
C VAL A 51 -0.61 -5.04 -4.76
N TYR A 52 -0.14 -6.09 -4.09
CA TYR A 52 1.24 -6.25 -3.67
C TYR A 52 2.19 -6.42 -4.87
N THR A 53 3.44 -5.96 -4.75
CA THR A 53 4.40 -5.91 -5.86
C THR A 53 4.60 -7.27 -6.55
N ARG A 54 4.51 -8.38 -5.82
CA ARG A 54 4.63 -9.74 -6.40
C ARG A 54 3.48 -10.07 -7.34
N ALA A 55 2.26 -9.66 -7.01
CA ALA A 55 1.11 -9.81 -7.91
C ALA A 55 1.25 -8.87 -9.11
N ILE A 56 1.74 -7.64 -8.90
CA ILE A 56 1.99 -6.71 -9.99
C ILE A 56 2.95 -7.30 -11.02
N ALA A 57 4.07 -7.90 -10.56
CA ALA A 57 5.08 -8.48 -11.43
C ALA A 57 4.55 -9.61 -12.33
N GLN A 58 3.53 -10.36 -11.91
CA GLN A 58 2.97 -11.48 -12.69
C GLN A 58 2.24 -11.03 -13.97
N ALA A 59 1.78 -9.78 -14.01
CA ALA A 59 1.01 -9.21 -15.12
C ALA A 59 1.45 -7.77 -15.46
N TYR A 60 2.74 -7.47 -15.29
CA TYR A 60 3.29 -6.10 -15.30
C TYR A 60 2.86 -5.25 -16.50
N LEU A 61 2.94 -5.78 -17.72
CA LEU A 61 2.56 -5.03 -18.94
C LEU A 61 1.05 -5.01 -19.21
N GLN A 62 0.28 -5.79 -18.44
CA GLN A 62 -1.12 -6.07 -18.71
C GLN A 62 -2.07 -5.35 -17.75
N TRP A 63 -1.57 -4.74 -16.66
CA TRP A 63 -2.42 -4.10 -15.65
C TRP A 63 -3.35 -3.02 -16.19
N GLN A 64 -2.93 -2.26 -17.21
CA GLN A 64 -3.83 -1.28 -17.84
C GLN A 64 -5.05 -1.99 -18.45
N THR A 65 -4.83 -3.10 -19.15
CA THR A 65 -5.89 -3.92 -19.75
C THR A 65 -6.74 -4.57 -18.67
N ILE A 66 -6.13 -5.23 -17.67
CA ILE A 66 -6.82 -5.86 -16.53
C ILE A 66 -7.76 -4.87 -15.85
N ILE A 67 -7.25 -3.70 -15.48
CA ILE A 67 -8.03 -2.66 -14.80
C ILE A 67 -9.15 -2.15 -15.70
N SER A 68 -8.89 -1.99 -17.01
CA SER A 68 -9.92 -1.54 -17.96
C SER A 68 -11.04 -2.57 -18.14
N GLU A 69 -10.72 -3.86 -18.18
CA GLU A 69 -11.69 -4.95 -18.29
C GLU A 69 -12.57 -5.01 -17.04
N ILE A 70 -11.97 -4.96 -15.85
CA ILE A 70 -12.72 -4.93 -14.58
C ILE A 70 -13.62 -3.69 -14.52
N ARG A 71 -13.09 -2.51 -14.86
CA ARG A 71 -13.85 -1.25 -14.84
C ARG A 71 -14.97 -1.17 -15.88
N SER A 72 -14.96 -2.04 -16.89
CA SER A 72 -16.05 -2.12 -17.87
C SER A 72 -17.34 -2.72 -17.28
N VAL A 73 -17.24 -3.47 -16.18
CA VAL A 73 -18.37 -4.18 -15.55
C VAL A 73 -18.56 -3.84 -14.07
N ARG A 74 -17.54 -3.35 -13.38
CA ARG A 74 -17.58 -3.02 -11.94
C ARG A 74 -16.82 -1.74 -11.59
N SER A 75 -17.30 -1.00 -10.61
CA SER A 75 -16.53 0.10 -10.02
C SER A 75 -15.33 -0.43 -9.24
N LEU A 76 -14.18 0.24 -9.33
CA LEU A 76 -12.96 -0.15 -8.63
C LEU A 76 -12.08 1.06 -8.31
N TYR A 77 -11.58 1.12 -7.07
CA TYR A 77 -10.42 1.92 -6.66
C TYR A 77 -9.26 0.97 -6.42
N ILE A 78 -8.14 1.13 -7.12
CA ILE A 78 -7.02 0.19 -7.04
C ILE A 78 -5.71 0.88 -6.71
N SER A 79 -5.02 0.35 -5.68
CA SER A 79 -3.74 0.83 -5.19
C SER A 79 -2.63 -0.16 -5.54
N GLY A 80 -1.59 0.31 -6.23
CA GLY A 80 -0.46 -0.51 -6.66
C GLY A 80 0.77 -0.28 -5.81
N ASP A 81 1.42 -1.36 -5.39
CA ASP A 81 2.70 -1.32 -4.68
C ASP A 81 3.84 -0.87 -5.64
N ALA A 82 4.63 0.09 -5.20
CA ALA A 82 5.68 0.76 -5.94
C ALA A 82 6.97 0.79 -5.11
N ASN A 83 8.12 0.91 -5.76
CA ASN A 83 9.36 1.21 -5.04
C ASN A 83 9.40 2.70 -4.64
N LEU A 84 9.93 3.00 -3.45
CA LEU A 84 10.04 4.35 -2.88
C LEU A 84 10.80 5.35 -3.78
N THR A 85 11.81 4.88 -4.52
CA THR A 85 12.55 5.72 -5.46
C THR A 85 11.77 6.00 -6.76
N LEU A 86 10.72 5.21 -7.04
CA LEU A 86 10.05 5.12 -8.33
C LEU A 86 10.99 4.84 -9.51
N ALA A 87 12.22 4.37 -9.23
CA ALA A 87 13.26 4.19 -10.24
C ALA A 87 13.04 2.92 -11.08
N ASP A 88 12.39 1.89 -10.52
CA ASP A 88 12.33 0.56 -11.16
C ASP A 88 10.92 0.11 -11.58
N PHE A 89 9.89 0.91 -11.31
CA PHE A 89 8.51 0.51 -11.59
C PHE A 89 7.75 1.64 -12.25
N ILE A 90 7.60 1.54 -13.56
CA ILE A 90 6.48 2.17 -14.25
C ILE A 90 5.24 1.47 -13.67
N ILE A 91 4.68 1.99 -12.57
CA ILE A 91 3.33 1.60 -12.14
C ILE A 91 2.46 1.77 -13.39
N PRO A 92 1.90 0.68 -13.94
CA PRO A 92 1.21 0.74 -15.21
C PRO A 92 0.08 1.76 -15.12
N ARG A 93 -0.16 2.48 -16.21
CA ARG A 93 -1.31 3.39 -16.27
C ARG A 93 -2.58 2.59 -15.92
N GLY A 94 -3.45 3.17 -15.09
CA GLY A 94 -4.71 2.53 -14.69
C GLY A 94 -4.93 2.51 -13.19
N PHE A 95 -3.87 2.41 -12.38
CA PHE A 95 -3.98 2.50 -10.92
C PHE A 95 -4.47 3.89 -10.47
N ASP A 96 -5.26 3.94 -9.39
CA ASP A 96 -5.74 5.19 -8.78
C ASP A 96 -4.75 5.74 -7.76
N GLN A 97 -4.08 4.84 -7.04
CA GLN A 97 -3.18 5.12 -5.95
C GLN A 97 -1.90 4.31 -6.09
N ILE A 98 -0.81 4.83 -5.54
CA ILE A 98 0.39 4.05 -5.26
C ILE A 98 0.72 4.04 -3.78
N HIS A 99 1.31 2.92 -3.33
CA HIS A 99 1.86 2.72 -2.00
C HIS A 99 3.20 1.99 -2.12
N PHE A 100 3.93 1.80 -1.02
CA PHE A 100 5.05 0.85 -0.94
C PHE A 100 4.82 -0.01 0.30
N TYR A 101 4.93 -1.34 0.21
CA TYR A 101 4.52 -2.20 1.34
C TYR A 101 5.34 -1.99 2.60
N ASN A 102 6.66 -1.76 2.51
CA ASN A 102 7.48 -1.37 3.65
C ASN A 102 8.76 -0.62 3.19
N PRO A 103 9.36 0.23 4.04
CA PRO A 103 10.62 0.94 3.78
C PRO A 103 11.87 0.20 4.32
N THR A 104 11.79 -1.11 4.60
CA THR A 104 12.77 -1.82 5.44
C THR A 104 14.16 -1.80 4.83
N TRP A 105 14.27 -2.06 3.52
CA TRP A 105 15.55 -2.08 2.82
C TRP A 105 16.24 -0.71 2.87
N GLN A 106 15.49 0.38 2.64
CA GLN A 106 16.02 1.73 2.71
C GLN A 106 16.50 2.06 4.13
N ILE A 107 15.71 1.76 5.15
CA ILE A 107 16.10 2.02 6.54
C ILE A 107 17.34 1.20 6.93
N ALA A 108 17.35 -0.10 6.64
CA ALA A 108 18.42 -1.01 7.06
C ALA A 108 19.76 -0.75 6.36
N TYR A 109 19.74 -0.42 5.05
CA TYR A 109 20.97 -0.35 4.25
C TYR A 109 21.38 1.06 3.86
N LEU A 110 20.44 2.01 3.79
CA LEU A 110 20.72 3.40 3.42
C LEU A 110 20.54 4.38 4.59
N GLY A 111 19.76 4.01 5.61
CA GLY A 111 19.48 4.81 6.79
C GLY A 111 18.21 5.66 6.67
N PHE A 112 17.60 5.96 7.82
CA PHE A 112 16.33 6.68 7.92
C PHE A 112 16.34 8.03 7.17
N ASP A 113 17.44 8.77 7.23
CA ASP A 113 17.56 10.10 6.60
C ASP A 113 17.50 10.06 5.06
N THR A 114 17.58 8.87 4.46
CA THR A 114 17.46 8.68 3.00
C THR A 114 16.01 8.47 2.53
N LEU A 115 15.06 8.40 3.47
CA LEU A 115 13.63 8.22 3.16
C LEU A 115 13.05 9.49 2.51
N ASP A 116 12.94 9.47 1.19
CA ASP A 116 12.34 10.57 0.41
C ASP A 116 10.80 10.42 0.29
N TYR A 117 10.10 10.47 1.42
CA TYR A 117 8.64 10.34 1.45
C TYR A 117 7.93 11.51 0.76
N CYS A 118 8.44 12.73 0.95
CA CYS A 118 7.84 13.92 0.36
C CYS A 118 8.07 13.94 -1.16
N GLY A 119 9.28 13.63 -1.62
CA GLY A 119 9.55 13.50 -3.05
C GLY A 119 8.77 12.33 -3.68
N PHE A 120 8.54 11.22 -2.97
CA PHE A 120 7.64 10.16 -3.45
C PHE A 120 6.21 10.70 -3.67
N VAL A 121 5.66 11.44 -2.71
CA VAL A 121 4.33 12.07 -2.85
C VAL A 121 4.28 13.02 -4.05
N GLU A 122 5.28 13.89 -4.19
CA GLU A 122 5.36 14.85 -5.30
C GLU A 122 5.44 14.15 -6.66
N ARG A 123 6.35 13.18 -6.80
CA ARG A 123 6.55 12.41 -8.04
C ARG A 123 5.31 11.59 -8.42
N ALA A 124 4.59 11.05 -7.45
CA ALA A 124 3.35 10.30 -7.66
C ALA A 124 2.21 11.21 -8.14
N ARG A 125 2.03 12.35 -7.47
CA ARG A 125 1.00 13.34 -7.83
C ARG A 125 1.25 13.97 -9.18
N ALA A 126 2.51 14.24 -9.54
CA ALA A 126 2.88 14.71 -10.88
C ALA A 126 2.44 13.72 -11.98
N ARG A 127 2.26 12.44 -11.65
CA ARG A 127 1.75 11.39 -12.54
C ARG A 127 0.25 11.12 -12.38
N GLY A 128 -0.44 11.86 -11.52
CA GLY A 128 -1.88 11.77 -11.31
C GLY A 128 -2.33 10.73 -10.28
N PHE A 129 -1.42 10.17 -9.49
CA PHE A 129 -1.76 9.18 -8.47
C PHE A 129 -2.11 9.84 -7.11
N SER A 130 -3.09 9.25 -6.42
CA SER A 130 -3.21 9.34 -4.97
C SER A 130 -2.06 8.58 -4.30
N VAL A 131 -1.74 8.89 -3.04
CA VAL A 131 -0.61 8.27 -2.34
C VAL A 131 -0.98 7.74 -0.97
N ALA A 132 -0.60 6.50 -0.68
CA ALA A 132 -0.48 5.99 0.68
C ALA A 132 0.99 5.88 1.08
N LEU A 133 1.41 6.57 2.13
CA LEU A 133 2.73 6.37 2.73
C LEU A 133 2.64 5.32 3.82
N THR A 134 3.68 4.49 3.94
CA THR A 134 3.69 3.39 4.89
C THR A 134 4.46 3.73 6.16
N VAL A 135 3.94 3.29 7.29
CA VAL A 135 4.62 3.33 8.59
C VAL A 135 4.76 1.91 9.15
N ILE A 136 5.91 1.62 9.76
CA ILE A 136 6.22 0.32 10.39
C ILE A 136 6.76 0.54 11.80
N PRO A 137 6.42 -0.30 12.79
CA PRO A 137 6.92 -0.11 14.15
C PRO A 137 8.40 -0.48 14.31
N GLY A 138 8.88 -1.40 13.46
CA GLY A 138 10.22 -1.97 13.35
C GLY A 138 10.17 -3.08 12.33
N TYR A 139 11.22 -3.91 12.27
CA TYR A 139 11.26 -5.10 11.44
C TYR A 139 12.27 -6.10 12.02
N ASP A 140 11.91 -7.36 12.11
CA ASP A 140 12.83 -8.43 12.53
C ASP A 140 12.39 -9.75 11.88
N ASP A 141 13.15 -10.22 10.89
CA ASP A 141 12.94 -11.53 10.27
C ASP A 141 14.03 -12.55 10.67
N SER A 142 14.75 -12.30 11.77
CA SER A 142 15.84 -13.18 12.25
C SER A 142 15.36 -14.58 12.63
N ALA A 143 14.09 -14.74 13.01
CA ALA A 143 13.47 -16.04 13.24
C ALA A 143 13.32 -16.90 11.97
N LEU A 144 13.46 -16.30 10.78
CA LEU A 144 13.30 -16.97 9.49
C LEU A 144 14.62 -17.47 8.86
N VAL A 145 15.68 -17.61 9.66
CA VAL A 145 17.06 -17.93 9.23
C VAL A 145 17.17 -19.06 8.19
N GLU A 146 16.35 -20.11 8.29
CA GLU A 146 16.35 -21.23 7.32
C GLU A 146 15.94 -20.80 5.90
N SER A 147 15.05 -19.82 5.79
CA SER A 147 14.54 -19.29 4.53
C SER A 147 15.17 -17.94 4.15
N ARG A 148 15.86 -17.29 5.11
CA ARG A 148 16.46 -15.96 4.98
C ARG A 148 17.88 -15.96 5.57
N PRO A 149 18.91 -16.27 4.77
CA PRO A 149 20.29 -16.36 5.26
C PRO A 149 20.89 -15.00 5.68
N HIS A 150 20.25 -13.88 5.30
CA HIS A 150 20.67 -12.53 5.66
C HIS A 150 19.46 -11.78 6.24
N PRO A 151 19.11 -12.02 7.51
CA PRO A 151 17.97 -11.35 8.12
C PRO A 151 18.23 -9.86 8.29
N ILE A 152 17.15 -9.08 8.25
CA ILE A 152 17.12 -7.67 8.56
C ILE A 152 16.55 -7.52 9.97
N VAL A 153 17.24 -6.72 10.79
CA VAL A 153 16.76 -6.31 12.11
C VAL A 153 16.82 -4.79 12.19
N ILE A 154 15.66 -4.18 12.39
CA ILE A 154 15.46 -2.75 12.60
C ILE A 154 14.74 -2.61 13.95
N ASP A 155 15.48 -2.11 14.93
CA ASP A 155 14.96 -1.87 16.28
C ASP A 155 13.77 -0.90 16.23
N ARG A 156 12.72 -1.23 17.00
CA ARG A 156 11.56 -0.36 17.17
C ARG A 156 11.90 0.94 17.93
N GLY A 157 13.01 0.94 18.67
CA GLY A 157 13.53 2.07 19.42
C GLY A 157 12.56 2.56 20.49
N ASP A 158 11.89 1.64 21.19
CA ASP A 158 10.80 1.93 22.13
C ASP A 158 9.69 2.84 21.51
N GLY A 159 9.42 2.62 20.22
CA GLY A 159 8.44 3.38 19.45
C GLY A 159 8.99 4.63 18.76
N ALA A 160 10.26 5.00 18.97
CA ALA A 160 10.88 6.15 18.31
C ALA A 160 10.85 6.04 16.79
N LEU A 161 11.13 4.85 16.23
CA LEU A 161 11.07 4.63 14.79
C LEU A 161 9.64 4.84 14.25
N TYR A 162 8.66 4.23 14.92
CA TYR A 162 7.26 4.35 14.51
C TYR A 162 6.81 5.81 14.53
N GLN A 163 7.17 6.53 15.58
CA GLN A 163 6.83 7.94 15.75
C GLN A 163 7.49 8.81 14.67
N ALA A 164 8.76 8.57 14.36
CA ALA A 164 9.49 9.28 13.31
C ALA A 164 8.87 9.05 11.91
N LEU A 165 8.47 7.81 11.59
CA LEU A 165 7.78 7.49 10.34
C LEU A 165 6.41 8.15 10.25
N TRP A 166 5.65 8.21 11.34
CA TRP A 166 4.40 8.96 11.40
C TRP A 166 4.61 10.46 11.20
N ASP A 167 5.63 11.04 11.83
CA ASP A 167 5.92 12.48 11.75
C ASP A 167 6.30 12.91 10.34
N ILE A 168 7.23 12.20 9.68
CA ILE A 168 7.60 12.49 8.29
C ILE A 168 6.44 12.20 7.33
N SER A 169 5.66 11.13 7.55
CA SER A 169 4.49 10.85 6.71
C SER A 169 3.46 11.97 6.80
N ILE A 170 3.14 12.42 8.01
CA ILE A 170 2.19 13.52 8.22
C ILE A 170 2.68 14.81 7.56
N SER A 171 3.97 15.15 7.69
CA SER A 171 4.54 16.37 7.10
C SER A 171 4.47 16.37 5.57
N CYS A 172 4.62 15.20 4.93
CA CYS A 172 4.50 15.03 3.48
C CYS A 172 3.06 15.02 2.95
N ARG A 173 2.05 15.03 3.85
CA ARG A 173 0.62 15.12 3.52
C ARG A 173 0.16 14.11 2.43
N PRO A 174 0.36 12.80 2.62
CA PRO A 174 -0.18 11.78 1.74
C PRO A 174 -1.69 11.69 1.88
N ASP A 175 -2.35 11.15 0.88
CA ASP A 175 -3.80 10.98 0.90
C ASP A 175 -4.20 9.93 1.95
N TRP A 176 -3.37 8.90 2.12
CA TRP A 176 -3.58 7.76 3.01
C TRP A 176 -2.32 7.46 3.82
N ILE A 177 -2.49 6.77 4.95
CA ILE A 177 -1.41 6.09 5.67
C ILE A 177 -1.70 4.60 5.62
N LEU A 178 -0.69 3.82 5.22
CA LEU A 178 -0.70 2.37 5.29
C LEU A 178 0.12 1.95 6.51
N ILE A 179 -0.39 1.00 7.29
CA ILE A 179 0.35 0.44 8.43
C ILE A 179 0.77 -0.96 8.04
N THR A 180 2.07 -1.17 7.97
CA THR A 180 2.66 -2.50 7.82
C THR A 180 3.26 -2.87 9.17
N SER A 181 2.59 -3.68 9.98
CA SER A 181 1.36 -4.44 9.70
C SER A 181 0.48 -4.52 10.94
N PHE A 182 -0.74 -5.08 10.83
CA PHE A 182 -1.47 -5.47 12.03
C PHE A 182 -0.73 -6.61 12.74
N ASN A 183 -0.50 -7.73 12.06
CA ASN A 183 -0.02 -8.98 12.66
C ASN A 183 0.92 -9.81 11.77
N GLU A 184 1.82 -9.18 11.01
CA GLU A 184 2.92 -9.90 10.36
C GLU A 184 4.05 -10.11 11.37
N TRP A 185 3.87 -11.17 12.17
CA TRP A 185 4.78 -11.65 13.20
C TRP A 185 6.08 -12.26 12.67
N HIS A 186 6.09 -12.82 11.45
CA HIS A 186 7.28 -13.38 10.82
C HIS A 186 8.29 -12.30 10.40
N GLU A 187 7.80 -11.09 10.11
CA GLU A 187 8.62 -9.91 9.81
C GLU A 187 8.78 -8.98 11.03
N GLY A 188 8.17 -9.31 12.18
CA GLY A 188 8.27 -8.48 13.38
C GLY A 188 7.71 -7.06 13.20
N THR A 189 6.73 -6.89 12.31
CA THR A 189 6.13 -5.58 11.96
C THR A 189 4.78 -5.32 12.63
N GLU A 190 4.32 -6.25 13.47
CA GLU A 190 3.00 -6.21 14.09
C GLU A 190 2.80 -5.00 15.02
N ILE A 191 1.61 -4.40 14.93
CA ILE A 191 1.06 -3.48 15.94
C ILE A 191 0.03 -4.17 16.85
N GLU A 192 -0.30 -5.44 16.55
CA GLU A 192 -1.13 -6.30 17.39
C GLU A 192 -0.53 -6.36 18.82
N PRO A 193 -1.36 -6.24 19.88
CA PRO A 193 -0.85 -6.32 21.24
C PRO A 193 -0.11 -7.63 21.53
N SER A 194 1.05 -7.51 22.18
CA SER A 194 1.93 -8.64 22.51
C SER A 194 2.28 -8.67 24.01
N VAL A 195 2.95 -9.73 24.45
CA VAL A 195 3.48 -9.80 25.82
C VAL A 195 4.62 -8.79 26.00
N GLU A 196 5.44 -8.61 24.95
CA GLU A 196 6.63 -7.78 24.92
C GLU A 196 6.29 -6.29 24.90
N PHE A 197 5.25 -5.90 24.15
CA PHE A 197 4.93 -4.50 23.84
C PHE A 197 3.57 -4.04 24.38
N GLY A 198 2.77 -4.95 24.94
CA GLY A 198 1.42 -4.64 25.42
C GLY A 198 0.60 -3.92 24.35
N ASN A 199 -0.07 -2.82 24.72
CA ASN A 199 -0.87 -2.01 23.78
C ASN A 199 -0.09 -0.85 23.13
N GLN A 200 1.23 -0.75 23.33
CA GLN A 200 2.01 0.44 22.94
C GLN A 200 1.78 0.85 21.49
N TYR A 201 1.89 -0.08 20.54
CA TYR A 201 1.80 0.23 19.11
C TYR A 201 0.37 0.49 18.62
N ILE A 202 -0.65 -0.17 19.18
CA ILE A 202 -2.04 0.14 18.88
C ILE A 202 -2.45 1.52 19.45
N ASP A 203 -1.91 1.90 20.61
CA ASP A 203 -2.15 3.21 21.21
C ASP A 203 -1.42 4.34 20.45
N LEU A 204 -0.17 4.12 20.04
CA LEU A 204 0.55 5.03 19.13
C LEU A 204 -0.17 5.19 17.80
N THR A 205 -0.71 4.10 17.25
CA THR A 205 -1.53 4.12 16.02
C THR A 205 -2.76 5.00 16.20
N LYS A 206 -3.48 4.85 17.32
CA LYS A 206 -4.66 5.67 17.65
C LYS A 206 -4.30 7.16 17.74
N LEU A 207 -3.24 7.48 18.47
CA LEU A 207 -2.75 8.86 18.63
C LEU A 207 -2.41 9.49 17.27
N ASN A 208 -1.57 8.83 16.50
CA ASN A 208 -1.06 9.38 15.23
C ASN A 208 -2.13 9.41 14.13
N SER A 209 -3.04 8.43 14.10
CA SER A 209 -4.23 8.49 13.25
C SER A 209 -5.10 9.72 13.55
N GLY A 210 -5.23 10.09 14.83
CA GLY A 210 -5.89 11.33 15.25
C GLY A 210 -5.20 12.57 14.69
N ARG A 211 -3.86 12.64 14.81
CA ARG A 211 -3.04 13.73 14.26
C ARG A 211 -3.20 13.87 12.74
N PHE A 212 -3.14 12.76 12.01
CA PHE A 212 -3.29 12.73 10.56
C PHE A 212 -4.66 13.26 10.10
N LYS A 213 -5.74 12.86 10.79
CA LYS A 213 -7.11 13.31 10.49
C LYS A 213 -7.32 14.80 10.78
N LEU A 214 -6.79 15.30 11.90
CA LEU A 214 -6.91 16.72 12.26
C LEU A 214 -6.27 17.62 11.21
N LEU A 215 -5.05 17.32 10.77
CA LEU A 215 -4.36 18.12 9.75
C LEU A 215 -5.04 18.06 8.37
N SER A 216 -5.69 16.93 8.07
CA SER A 216 -6.51 16.79 6.85
C SER A 216 -7.78 17.65 6.88
N SER A 217 -8.34 17.92 8.07
CA SER A 217 -9.54 18.73 8.25
C SER A 217 -9.29 20.24 8.26
N VAL A 218 -8.14 20.68 8.78
CA VAL A 218 -7.80 22.11 8.94
C VAL A 218 -7.30 22.73 7.64
N VAL A 219 -6.64 21.95 6.78
CA VAL A 219 -6.17 22.40 5.46
C VAL A 219 -6.77 21.47 4.41
N PRO A 220 -7.98 21.76 3.91
CA PRO A 220 -8.63 20.94 2.90
C PRO A 220 -7.70 20.78 1.71
N ARG A 221 -7.43 19.52 1.33
CA ARG A 221 -6.81 19.26 0.03
C ARG A 221 -7.79 19.73 -1.04
N LEU A 222 -7.29 20.43 -2.07
CA LEU A 222 -7.97 20.57 -3.34
C LEU A 222 -8.04 19.18 -3.98
N ILE A 223 -8.98 18.36 -3.52
CA ILE A 223 -9.35 17.12 -4.18
C ILE A 223 -9.99 17.56 -5.49
N ARG A 224 -9.29 17.31 -6.60
CA ARG A 224 -9.89 17.45 -7.94
C ARG A 224 -10.91 16.32 -8.09
N LEU A 225 -12.07 16.49 -7.46
CA LEU A 225 -13.26 15.72 -7.80
C LEU A 225 -13.45 15.89 -9.30
N GLU A 226 -13.56 14.77 -10.00
CA GLU A 226 -13.79 14.78 -11.44
C GLU A 226 -14.92 15.74 -11.79
N ARG A 227 -14.70 16.53 -12.83
CA ARG A 227 -15.67 17.52 -13.33
C ARG A 227 -16.94 16.78 -13.73
N GLY A 228 -17.94 16.84 -12.85
CA GLY A 228 -19.20 16.15 -13.08
C GLY A 228 -20.31 16.51 -12.11
N LYS A 229 -20.39 17.77 -11.66
CA LYS A 229 -21.63 18.43 -11.21
C LYS A 229 -21.32 19.91 -10.94
N ARG A 230 -21.96 20.81 -11.68
CA ARG A 230 -22.02 22.24 -11.35
C ARG A 230 -22.77 22.34 -10.02
N ALA A 231 -22.08 22.70 -8.95
CA ALA A 231 -22.76 23.24 -7.78
C ALA A 231 -22.99 24.73 -8.05
N PHE A 232 -24.27 25.10 -8.11
CA PHE A 232 -24.70 26.49 -8.06
C PHE A 232 -24.15 27.13 -6.78
N VAL A 233 -23.58 28.32 -6.94
CA VAL A 233 -23.38 29.26 -5.83
C VAL A 233 -24.76 29.80 -5.51
N ASP A 234 -25.22 29.61 -4.29
CA ASP A 234 -26.21 30.49 -3.69
C ASP A 234 -25.70 31.02 -2.35
N ARG A 235 -26.15 32.23 -2.08
CA ARG A 235 -25.60 33.29 -1.21
C ARG A 235 -25.48 32.94 0.27
#